data_AF-A0A8B7E310-F1
#
_entry.id   AF-A0A8B7E310-F1
#
_cell.length_a   1.000
_cell.length_b   1.000
_cell.length_c   1.000
_cell.angle_alpha   90.00
_cell.angle_beta   90.00
_cell.angle_gamma   90.00
#
_symmetry.space_group_name_H-M   'P 1'
#
loop_
_entity.id
_entity.type
_entity.pdbx_description
1 polymer ?
#
loop_
_entity_poly.entity_id
_entity_poly.type
_entity_poly.pdbx_seq_one_letter_code
_entity_poly.pdbx_strand_id
1 'polypeptide(L)'
;MKPNYFISLRVCSQEVLKNVSMLQKNISDQNSDYDPGFVDPRTAHLTLGVMGLKTCDFANVFSAMENVTTKVKEIITGDEILHFDGLANFGGEVLYLSVKKDDSYQRLLSLVEIFKTTFVQHNVPWNDEVFTPHVTVWKLSKNFSYFKKKKIKKIPKDLISISLNSYFGFQKIDQISLCSMNHSKEQDGYYKVIAFIDLKTGDFTNNKLESFLKVAALAPVNIAVIKYWGKRSEELNLPLNSSISVTLHSDDLCTKTEITLGDGEDDIICLNGIEESVSKNPRLKRCLKIVREHSKKFCSKEEKSKKCKIVSTNNFPTGAGLASSASGYACLAKCLGTVYDAYIDHSIIARLGSGSACRSMYGGFVKWQKGELSDGTDSIAVQVASENHWHGLRVLILVVSSQEKSISSTEGMRRSVKSSPFLQYRVEQCVDERLKLMEEAIQSQNFELFAEITMKESNQLHAVCQDTYPPIIYMNSISHEIVQLITAFNDQKIKAAYTFDAGPNAVLFTLEEYYDELLATLLNYFPPTNSNLENYINHTSSYIHNLTGKEKMFDGIQPHSSALIKIISTKPGPGAHLVSN
;
A
#
# COMPACT_ATOMS: atom_id res chain seq x y z
N MET A 1 -0.95 19.62 -12.48
CA MET A 1 -1.93 18.72 -11.83
C MET A 1 -3.29 19.40 -11.87
N LYS A 2 -4.42 18.67 -12.01
CA LYS A 2 -5.74 19.31 -11.91
C LYS A 2 -5.94 19.88 -10.50
N PRO A 3 -6.62 21.03 -10.32
CA PRO A 3 -6.93 21.57 -9.00
C PRO A 3 -7.69 20.53 -8.16
N ASN A 4 -7.24 20.34 -6.93
CA ASN A 4 -7.85 19.43 -5.95
C ASN A 4 -7.96 20.04 -4.54
N TYR A 5 -7.34 21.20 -4.31
CA TYR A 5 -7.49 22.01 -3.10
C TYR A 5 -7.66 23.49 -3.44
N PHE A 6 -8.22 24.24 -2.50
CA PHE A 6 -8.40 25.68 -2.64
C PHE A 6 -8.38 26.37 -1.28
N ILE A 7 -7.99 27.65 -1.27
CA ILE A 7 -8.13 28.52 -0.11
C ILE A 7 -9.50 29.18 -0.17
N SER A 8 -10.23 29.13 0.94
CA SER A 8 -11.60 29.62 1.03
C SER A 8 -11.84 30.56 2.20
N LEU A 9 -12.74 31.51 1.97
CA LEU A 9 -13.44 32.26 3.00
C LEU A 9 -14.89 31.79 2.99
N ARG A 10 -15.32 31.10 4.05
CA ARG A 10 -16.67 30.51 4.13
C ARG A 10 -17.72 31.59 4.34
N VAL A 11 -18.85 31.46 3.65
CA VAL A 11 -20.03 32.29 3.89
C VAL A 11 -21.06 31.46 4.66
N CYS A 12 -21.22 31.75 5.93
CA CYS A 12 -22.12 31.06 6.86
C CYS A 12 -23.20 31.98 7.45
N SER A 13 -23.19 33.27 7.11
CA SER A 13 -24.22 34.23 7.49
C SER A 13 -25.61 33.76 7.10
N GLN A 14 -26.50 33.58 8.08
CA GLN A 14 -27.86 33.10 7.87
C GLN A 14 -28.67 34.04 6.97
N GLU A 15 -28.41 35.35 7.06
CA GLU A 15 -29.02 36.35 6.17
C GLU A 15 -28.65 36.07 4.71
N VAL A 16 -27.34 35.91 4.44
CA VAL A 16 -26.84 35.65 3.08
C VAL A 16 -27.37 34.33 2.54
N LEU A 17 -27.29 33.26 3.34
CA LEU A 17 -27.77 31.94 2.92
C LEU A 17 -29.27 31.93 2.63
N LYS A 18 -30.07 32.59 3.48
CA LYS A 18 -31.52 32.72 3.26
C LYS A 18 -31.85 33.52 2.00
N ASN A 19 -31.14 34.64 1.77
CA ASN A 19 -31.35 35.47 0.59
C ASN A 19 -30.94 34.74 -0.70
N VAL A 20 -29.86 33.95 -0.66
CA VAL A 20 -29.48 33.07 -1.78
C VAL A 20 -30.54 32.00 -2.03
N SER A 21 -31.04 31.33 -1.00
CA SER A 21 -32.11 30.35 -1.16
C SER A 21 -33.39 30.97 -1.71
N MET A 22 -33.74 32.19 -1.28
CA MET A 22 -34.90 32.91 -1.81
C MET A 22 -34.71 33.31 -3.27
N LEU A 23 -33.50 33.75 -3.65
CA LEU A 23 -33.15 34.00 -5.06
C LEU A 23 -33.29 32.72 -5.89
N GLN A 24 -32.73 31.60 -5.44
CA GLN A 24 -32.81 30.32 -6.15
C GLN A 24 -34.27 29.86 -6.28
N LYS A 25 -35.09 30.02 -5.23
CA LYS A 25 -36.51 29.74 -5.27
C LYS A 25 -37.24 30.62 -6.29
N ASN A 26 -37.00 31.93 -6.28
CA ASN A 26 -37.61 32.86 -7.25
C ASN A 26 -37.24 32.53 -8.70
N ILE A 27 -36.01 32.05 -8.95
CA ILE A 27 -35.59 31.58 -10.27
C ILE A 27 -36.30 30.27 -10.63
N SER A 28 -36.41 29.33 -9.68
CA SER A 28 -37.10 28.05 -9.85
C SER A 28 -38.59 28.22 -10.15
N ASP A 29 -39.26 29.12 -9.41
CA ASP A 29 -40.69 29.45 -9.58
C ASP A 29 -40.97 30.06 -10.96
N GLN A 30 -39.99 30.76 -11.55
CA GLN A 30 -40.08 31.29 -12.92
C GLN A 30 -39.79 30.23 -13.97
N ASN A 31 -38.78 29.38 -13.75
CA ASN A 31 -38.45 28.26 -14.63
C ASN A 31 -37.58 27.21 -13.92
N SER A 32 -38.16 26.06 -13.60
CA SER A 32 -37.48 24.95 -12.92
C SER A 32 -36.41 24.24 -13.77
N ASP A 33 -36.34 24.49 -15.08
CA ASP A 33 -35.23 23.96 -15.90
C ASP A 33 -33.86 24.54 -15.49
N TYR A 34 -33.81 25.59 -14.65
CA TYR A 34 -32.56 26.12 -14.12
C TYR A 34 -32.08 25.42 -12.83
N ASP A 35 -32.93 24.67 -12.14
CA ASP A 35 -32.62 24.04 -10.85
C ASP A 35 -31.32 23.23 -10.83
N PRO A 36 -30.99 22.43 -11.87
CA PRO A 36 -29.76 21.63 -11.88
C PRO A 36 -28.45 22.43 -11.82
N GLY A 37 -28.51 23.74 -12.02
CA GLY A 37 -27.36 24.64 -11.97
C GLY A 37 -27.16 25.32 -10.62
N PHE A 38 -28.14 25.26 -9.70
CA PHE A 38 -28.01 25.90 -8.38
C PHE A 38 -26.86 25.32 -7.59
N VAL A 39 -26.03 26.18 -7.01
CA VAL A 39 -24.99 25.78 -6.04
C VAL A 39 -25.66 25.68 -4.67
N ASP A 40 -25.35 24.63 -3.92
CA ASP A 40 -25.92 24.45 -2.58
C ASP A 40 -25.46 25.60 -1.67
N PRO A 41 -26.37 26.38 -1.07
CA PRO A 41 -26.02 27.49 -0.20
C PRO A 41 -25.09 27.09 0.95
N ARG A 42 -25.18 25.85 1.45
CA ARG A 42 -24.28 25.34 2.52
C ARG A 42 -22.82 25.32 2.09
N THR A 43 -22.56 25.33 0.78
CA THR A 43 -21.22 25.36 0.20
C THR A 43 -20.75 26.77 -0.17
N ALA A 44 -21.49 27.83 0.19
CA ALA A 44 -21.14 29.21 -0.16
C ALA A 44 -19.77 29.63 0.40
N HIS A 45 -18.92 30.17 -0.47
CA HIS A 45 -17.58 30.64 -0.13
C HIS A 45 -17.06 31.61 -1.19
N LEU A 46 -16.03 32.37 -0.83
CA LEU A 46 -15.11 33.01 -1.79
C LEU A 46 -13.89 32.11 -1.96
N THR A 47 -13.50 31.84 -3.20
CA THR A 47 -12.29 31.08 -3.54
C THR A 47 -11.13 32.03 -3.71
N LEU A 48 -10.22 32.07 -2.74
CA LEU A 48 -9.07 32.97 -2.76
C LEU A 48 -7.96 32.47 -3.69
N GLY A 49 -7.82 31.15 -3.83
CA GLY A 49 -6.86 30.54 -4.74
C GLY A 49 -7.11 29.04 -4.90
N VAL A 50 -6.69 28.49 -6.04
CA VAL A 50 -6.85 27.07 -6.41
C VAL A 50 -5.50 26.45 -6.73
N MET A 51 -5.32 25.20 -6.32
CA MET A 51 -4.04 24.50 -6.42
C MET A 51 -4.20 22.99 -6.61
N GLY A 52 -3.21 22.39 -7.28
CA GLY A 52 -3.09 20.95 -7.45
C GLY A 52 -1.96 20.40 -6.57
N LEU A 53 -2.30 19.80 -5.43
CA LEU A 53 -1.34 19.32 -4.41
C LEU A 53 -1.21 17.80 -4.40
N LYS A 54 0.01 17.32 -4.19
CA LYS A 54 0.38 15.95 -3.83
C LYS A 54 0.58 15.84 -2.31
N THR A 55 0.63 14.60 -1.80
CA THR A 55 0.88 14.35 -0.37
C THR A 55 2.20 14.94 0.12
N CYS A 56 3.24 14.97 -0.71
CA CYS A 56 4.53 15.58 -0.35
C CYS A 56 4.50 17.10 -0.22
N ASP A 57 3.45 17.77 -0.71
CA ASP A 57 3.39 19.23 -0.76
C ASP A 57 2.85 19.84 0.55
N PHE A 58 2.24 19.03 1.44
CA PHE A 58 1.58 19.52 2.65
C PHE A 58 2.52 20.18 3.66
N ALA A 59 3.77 19.72 3.77
CA ALA A 59 4.75 20.36 4.64
C ALA A 59 4.99 21.82 4.21
N ASN A 60 5.16 22.04 2.91
CA ASN A 60 5.34 23.37 2.33
C ASN A 60 4.07 24.22 2.45
N VAL A 61 2.89 23.61 2.26
CA VAL A 61 1.59 24.31 2.42
C VAL A 61 1.37 24.76 3.84
N PHE A 62 1.63 23.92 4.84
CA PHE A 62 1.45 24.28 6.25
C PHE A 62 2.46 25.34 6.67
N SER A 63 3.71 25.24 6.24
CA SER A 63 4.71 26.29 6.47
C SER A 63 4.32 27.61 5.80
N ALA A 64 3.77 27.57 4.58
CA ALA A 64 3.26 28.77 3.91
C ALA A 64 2.08 29.39 4.66
N MET A 65 1.10 28.59 5.09
CA MET A 65 -0.06 29.06 5.85
C MET A 65 0.34 29.65 7.21
N GLU A 66 1.29 29.02 7.91
CA GLU A 66 1.85 29.53 9.15
C GLU A 66 2.53 30.90 8.91
N ASN A 67 3.36 31.03 7.88
CA ASN A 67 3.99 32.31 7.53
C ASN A 67 2.99 33.38 7.07
N VAL A 68 1.87 32.98 6.48
CA VAL A 68 0.78 33.90 6.16
C VAL A 68 0.15 34.47 7.44
N THR A 69 0.04 33.70 8.53
CA THR A 69 -0.60 34.20 9.78
C THR A 69 0.04 35.48 10.30
N THR A 70 1.37 35.59 10.25
CA THR A 70 2.10 36.77 10.72
C THR A 70 1.77 38.00 9.89
N LYS A 71 1.71 37.84 8.56
CA LYS A 71 1.44 38.94 7.61
C LYS A 71 -0.03 39.34 7.59
N VAL A 72 -0.95 38.41 7.83
CA VAL A 72 -2.40 38.69 7.77
C VAL A 72 -2.87 39.51 8.97
N LYS A 73 -2.27 39.32 10.15
CA LYS A 73 -2.53 40.15 11.35
C LYS A 73 -2.31 41.65 11.11
N GLU A 74 -1.44 42.01 10.16
CA GLU A 74 -1.15 43.41 9.83
C GLU A 74 -2.25 44.07 8.99
N ILE A 75 -3.09 43.27 8.30
CA ILE A 75 -4.08 43.76 7.32
C ILE A 75 -5.52 43.49 7.75
N ILE A 76 -5.76 42.38 8.47
CA ILE A 76 -7.09 41.90 8.85
C ILE A 76 -7.08 41.58 10.34
N THR A 77 -7.96 42.22 11.11
CA THR A 77 -8.05 42.05 12.57
C THR A 77 -9.11 41.03 12.99
N GLY A 78 -9.83 40.43 12.04
CA GLY A 78 -10.88 39.43 12.29
C GLY A 78 -12.26 40.02 12.58
N ASP A 79 -12.38 41.35 12.48
CA ASP A 79 -13.63 42.11 12.64
C ASP A 79 -14.16 42.67 11.31
N GLU A 80 -13.43 42.43 10.22
CA GLU A 80 -13.79 42.84 8.88
C GLU A 80 -15.12 42.24 8.43
N ILE A 81 -15.94 43.07 7.79
CA ILE A 81 -17.24 42.69 7.28
C ILE A 81 -17.21 42.83 5.76
N LEU A 82 -17.52 41.74 5.07
CA LEU A 82 -17.78 41.75 3.62
C LEU A 82 -19.27 41.92 3.38
N HIS A 83 -19.63 42.97 2.66
CA HIS A 83 -21.00 43.19 2.21
C HIS A 83 -21.20 42.60 0.81
N PHE A 84 -22.27 41.84 0.63
CA PHE A 84 -22.68 41.31 -0.66
C PHE A 84 -23.77 42.19 -1.24
N ASP A 85 -23.38 43.00 -2.23
CA ASP A 85 -24.24 44.01 -2.84
C ASP A 85 -24.37 43.71 -4.32
N GLY A 86 -25.54 43.20 -4.69
CA GLY A 86 -25.90 42.88 -6.06
C GLY A 86 -25.49 41.49 -6.57
N LEU A 87 -25.89 41.28 -7.83
CA LEU A 87 -25.63 40.06 -8.60
C LEU A 87 -24.86 40.40 -9.86
N ALA A 88 -23.89 39.54 -10.19
CA ALA A 88 -23.17 39.63 -11.44
C ALA A 88 -22.99 38.23 -12.05
N ASN A 89 -22.49 38.19 -13.29
CA ASN A 89 -22.29 36.93 -13.99
C ASN A 89 -21.00 36.91 -14.80
N PHE A 90 -20.46 35.71 -14.99
CA PHE A 90 -19.34 35.47 -15.92
C PHE A 90 -19.91 34.88 -17.21
N GLY A 91 -19.92 35.70 -18.28
CA GLY A 91 -20.33 35.27 -19.62
C GLY A 91 -21.78 34.78 -19.75
N GLY A 92 -22.61 34.96 -18.72
CA GLY A 92 -23.95 34.38 -18.59
C GLY A 92 -23.97 32.90 -18.16
N GLU A 93 -22.83 32.29 -17.86
CA GLU A 93 -22.69 30.86 -17.53
C GLU A 93 -22.59 30.61 -16.02
N VAL A 94 -22.18 31.63 -15.26
CA VAL A 94 -22.05 31.58 -13.80
C VAL A 94 -22.73 32.81 -13.23
N LEU A 95 -23.65 32.63 -12.28
CA LEU A 95 -24.25 33.70 -11.48
C LEU A 95 -23.62 33.72 -10.10
N TYR A 96 -23.30 34.90 -9.60
CA TYR A 96 -22.64 35.06 -8.32
C TYR A 96 -23.06 36.36 -7.61
N LEU A 97 -22.93 36.35 -6.28
CA LEU A 97 -23.02 37.56 -5.47
C LEU A 97 -21.73 38.37 -5.62
N SER A 98 -21.86 39.67 -5.91
CA SER A 98 -20.73 40.60 -5.92
C SER A 98 -20.43 41.11 -4.52
N VAL A 99 -19.14 41.27 -4.22
CA VAL A 99 -18.69 41.95 -3.00
C VAL A 99 -18.68 43.46 -3.25
N LYS A 100 -19.24 44.23 -2.31
CA LYS A 100 -19.22 45.69 -2.35
C LYS A 100 -17.79 46.20 -2.41
N LYS A 101 -17.50 47.17 -3.28
CA LYS A 101 -16.16 47.74 -3.47
C LYS A 101 -15.86 48.82 -2.42
N ASP A 102 -15.65 48.40 -1.18
CA ASP A 102 -15.28 49.24 -0.03
C ASP A 102 -13.85 48.91 0.47
N ASP A 103 -13.47 49.43 1.64
CA ASP A 103 -12.15 49.17 2.22
C ASP A 103 -11.91 47.68 2.51
N SER A 104 -12.95 46.94 2.92
CA SER A 104 -12.88 45.49 3.14
C SER A 104 -12.55 44.74 1.85
N TYR A 105 -13.06 45.22 0.71
CA TYR A 105 -12.71 44.68 -0.61
C TYR A 105 -11.21 44.85 -0.93
N GLN A 106 -10.63 46.03 -0.67
CA GLN A 106 -9.21 46.27 -0.91
C GLN A 106 -8.31 45.43 0.00
N ARG A 107 -8.71 45.24 1.27
CA ARG A 107 -8.01 44.34 2.20
C ARG A 107 -8.07 42.88 1.72
N LEU A 108 -9.20 42.45 1.18
CA LEU A 108 -9.36 41.12 0.61
C LEU A 108 -8.43 40.89 -0.60
N LEU A 109 -8.25 41.89 -1.47
CA LEU A 109 -7.28 41.80 -2.57
C LEU A 109 -5.84 41.69 -2.05
N SER A 110 -5.50 42.50 -1.05
CA SER A 110 -4.18 42.47 -0.40
C SER A 110 -3.88 41.12 0.26
N LEU A 111 -4.90 40.53 0.91
CA LEU A 111 -4.84 39.19 1.48
C LEU A 111 -4.49 38.13 0.43
N VAL A 112 -5.16 38.15 -0.72
CA VAL A 112 -4.88 37.19 -1.80
C VAL A 112 -3.46 37.32 -2.33
N GLU A 113 -2.94 38.54 -2.43
CA GLU A 113 -1.55 38.77 -2.86
C GLU A 113 -0.54 38.24 -1.82
N ILE A 114 -0.83 38.37 -0.52
CA ILE A 114 -0.02 37.76 0.56
C ILE A 114 0.01 36.23 0.41
N PHE A 115 -1.15 35.62 0.19
CA PHE A 115 -1.24 34.17 -0.02
C PHE A 115 -0.44 33.75 -1.25
N LYS A 116 -0.66 34.42 -2.39
CA LYS A 116 0.04 34.13 -3.65
C LYS A 116 1.55 34.20 -3.48
N THR A 117 2.06 35.32 -3.00
CA THR A 117 3.51 35.55 -2.82
C THR A 117 4.12 34.56 -1.83
N THR A 118 3.46 34.33 -0.69
CA THR A 118 3.98 33.42 0.34
C THR A 118 3.94 31.96 -0.11
N PHE A 119 2.88 31.54 -0.82
CA PHE A 119 2.77 30.17 -1.33
C PHE A 119 3.83 29.90 -2.41
N VAL A 120 4.06 30.83 -3.33
CA VAL A 120 5.11 30.71 -4.35
C VAL A 120 6.50 30.64 -3.70
N GLN A 121 6.78 31.45 -2.67
CA GLN A 121 8.04 31.39 -1.91
C GLN A 121 8.29 30.02 -1.25
N HIS A 122 7.24 29.29 -0.89
CA HIS A 122 7.32 27.96 -0.28
C HIS A 122 7.20 26.83 -1.31
N ASN A 123 7.32 27.13 -2.61
CA ASN A 123 7.16 26.16 -3.70
C ASN A 123 5.78 25.48 -3.74
N VAL A 124 4.73 26.18 -3.31
CA VAL A 124 3.35 25.72 -3.43
C VAL A 124 2.73 26.31 -4.71
N PRO A 125 2.18 25.49 -5.61
CA PRO A 125 1.59 25.99 -6.84
C PRO A 125 0.36 26.87 -6.57
N TRP A 126 0.26 28.00 -7.26
CA TRP A 126 -0.86 28.94 -7.19
C TRP A 126 -1.32 29.33 -8.59
N ASN A 127 -2.63 29.46 -8.82
CA ASN A 127 -3.16 29.87 -10.12
C ASN A 127 -3.01 31.40 -10.35
N ASP A 128 -2.49 31.81 -11.51
CA ASP A 128 -2.22 33.22 -11.85
C ASP A 128 -3.43 33.99 -12.41
N GLU A 129 -4.63 33.41 -12.38
CA GLU A 129 -5.84 34.10 -12.80
C GLU A 129 -6.16 35.33 -11.93
N VAL A 130 -6.71 36.36 -12.58
CA VAL A 130 -7.12 37.61 -11.90
C VAL A 130 -8.21 37.29 -10.88
N PHE A 131 -7.91 37.52 -9.61
CA PHE A 131 -8.86 37.29 -8.52
C PHE A 131 -10.01 38.30 -8.57
N THR A 132 -11.23 37.79 -8.72
CA THR A 132 -12.47 38.57 -8.61
C THR A 132 -13.24 38.03 -7.41
N PRO A 133 -13.41 38.78 -6.31
CA PRO A 133 -14.20 38.33 -5.16
C PRO A 133 -15.66 38.04 -5.54
N HIS A 134 -16.09 36.80 -5.39
CA HIS A 134 -17.45 36.38 -5.71
C HIS A 134 -17.89 35.15 -4.92
N VAL A 135 -19.21 34.99 -4.76
CA VAL A 135 -19.85 33.78 -4.22
C VAL A 135 -20.76 33.19 -5.28
N THR A 136 -20.39 32.03 -5.84
CA THR A 136 -21.21 31.40 -6.89
C THR A 136 -22.53 30.85 -6.33
N VAL A 137 -23.64 31.25 -6.94
CA VAL A 137 -24.99 30.78 -6.57
C VAL A 137 -25.61 29.86 -7.63
N TRP A 138 -25.14 29.95 -8.88
CA TRP A 138 -25.58 29.08 -9.99
C TRP A 138 -24.47 28.95 -11.04
N LYS A 139 -24.31 27.77 -11.64
CA LYS A 139 -23.36 27.58 -12.76
C LYS A 139 -23.81 26.51 -13.75
N LEU A 140 -23.65 26.80 -15.04
CA LEU A 140 -23.98 25.92 -16.16
C LEU A 140 -23.16 24.61 -16.11
N SER A 141 -21.88 24.71 -15.73
CA SER A 141 -20.96 23.58 -15.67
C SER A 141 -21.35 22.51 -14.64
N LYS A 142 -22.26 22.80 -13.71
CA LYS A 142 -22.74 21.83 -12.70
C LYS A 142 -23.51 20.67 -13.33
N ASN A 143 -24.25 20.92 -14.43
CA ASN A 143 -24.98 19.88 -15.16
C ASN A 143 -24.98 20.15 -16.67
N PHE A 144 -23.78 20.24 -17.24
CA PHE A 144 -23.57 20.61 -18.64
C PHE A 144 -24.38 19.77 -19.64
N SER A 145 -24.50 18.45 -19.40
CA SER A 145 -25.24 17.53 -20.27
C SER A 145 -26.74 17.81 -20.27
N TYR A 146 -27.33 18.14 -19.11
CA TYR A 146 -28.73 18.53 -18.99
C TYR A 146 -29.02 19.83 -19.75
N PHE A 147 -28.24 20.89 -19.49
CA PHE A 147 -28.47 22.20 -20.11
C PHE A 147 -28.26 22.17 -21.62
N LYS A 148 -27.28 21.40 -22.10
CA LYS A 148 -27.07 21.17 -23.54
C LYS A 148 -28.30 20.54 -24.20
N LYS A 149 -28.93 19.54 -23.57
CA LYS A 149 -30.17 18.91 -24.08
C LYS A 149 -31.34 19.89 -24.12
N LYS A 150 -31.47 20.73 -23.09
CA LYS A 150 -32.50 21.79 -22.99
C LYS A 150 -32.21 23.03 -23.84
N LYS A 151 -31.08 23.06 -24.56
CA LYS A 151 -30.59 24.21 -25.34
C LYS A 151 -30.41 25.50 -24.52
N ILE A 152 -30.23 25.37 -23.20
CA ILE A 152 -29.95 26.48 -22.30
C ILE A 152 -28.45 26.77 -22.36
N LYS A 153 -28.08 27.95 -22.86
CA LYS A 153 -26.67 28.35 -23.03
C LYS A 153 -26.23 29.46 -22.06
N LYS A 154 -27.17 30.25 -21.56
CA LYS A 154 -26.94 31.37 -20.64
C LYS A 154 -28.14 31.55 -19.74
N ILE A 155 -27.96 32.19 -18.59
CA ILE A 155 -29.07 32.67 -17.77
C ILE A 155 -29.64 33.94 -18.43
N PRO A 156 -30.94 34.00 -18.72
CA PRO A 156 -31.61 35.21 -19.20
C PRO A 156 -31.40 36.39 -18.26
N LYS A 157 -31.12 37.58 -18.82
CA LYS A 157 -30.94 38.81 -18.04
C LYS A 157 -32.20 39.18 -17.24
N ASP A 158 -33.36 38.85 -17.79
CA ASP A 158 -34.66 39.22 -17.25
C ASP A 158 -34.96 38.49 -15.93
N LEU A 159 -34.48 37.24 -15.78
CA LEU A 159 -34.60 36.45 -14.53
C LEU A 159 -33.79 37.03 -13.36
N ILE A 160 -32.77 37.83 -13.65
CA ILE A 160 -31.83 38.39 -12.67
C ILE A 160 -32.17 39.86 -12.37
N SER A 161 -32.88 40.53 -13.29
CA SER A 161 -33.11 41.98 -13.30
C SER A 161 -33.69 42.57 -12.01
N ILE A 162 -34.59 41.85 -11.35
CA ILE A 162 -35.26 42.27 -10.09
C ILE A 162 -34.30 42.25 -8.88
N SER A 163 -33.17 41.54 -8.99
CA SER A 163 -32.23 41.29 -7.88
C SER A 163 -30.82 41.87 -8.10
N LEU A 164 -30.58 42.59 -9.21
CA LEU A 164 -29.26 43.14 -9.56
C LEU A 164 -28.73 44.16 -8.54
N ASN A 165 -29.62 44.90 -7.87
CA ASN A 165 -29.28 45.94 -6.88
C ASN A 165 -29.76 45.57 -5.46
N SER A 166 -30.02 44.29 -5.21
CA SER A 166 -30.48 43.84 -3.89
C SER A 166 -29.29 43.60 -2.98
N TYR A 167 -29.38 44.08 -1.74
CA TYR A 167 -28.45 43.73 -0.68
C TYR A 167 -28.71 42.29 -0.25
N PHE A 168 -27.68 41.43 -0.31
CA PHE A 168 -27.79 40.01 0.06
C PHE A 168 -27.38 39.73 1.50
N GLY A 169 -26.80 40.69 2.21
CA GLY A 169 -26.33 40.55 3.58
C GLY A 169 -24.82 40.72 3.69
N PHE A 170 -24.28 40.31 4.82
CA PHE A 170 -22.86 40.43 5.12
C PHE A 170 -22.27 39.16 5.73
N GLN A 171 -20.95 39.00 5.61
CA GLN A 171 -20.17 37.95 6.27
C GLN A 171 -19.01 38.59 7.03
N LYS A 172 -18.88 38.25 8.31
CA LYS A 172 -17.69 38.56 9.11
C LYS A 172 -16.54 37.66 8.70
N ILE A 173 -15.35 38.21 8.49
CA ILE A 173 -14.15 37.44 8.13
C ILE A 173 -13.46 36.99 9.41
N ASP A 174 -13.72 35.77 9.86
CA ASP A 174 -13.11 35.21 11.08
C ASP A 174 -12.21 33.99 10.81
N GLN A 175 -12.34 33.34 9.66
CA GLN A 175 -11.55 32.15 9.33
C GLN A 175 -11.21 32.08 7.84
N ILE A 176 -9.95 31.71 7.54
CA ILE A 176 -9.50 31.35 6.19
C ILE A 176 -9.11 29.88 6.20
N SER A 177 -9.64 29.09 5.26
CA SER A 177 -9.51 27.63 5.28
C SER A 177 -8.85 27.09 4.01
N LEU A 178 -7.97 26.10 4.16
CA LEU A 178 -7.56 25.20 3.09
C LEU A 178 -8.59 24.06 2.98
N CYS A 179 -9.31 24.01 1.87
CA CYS A 179 -10.36 23.05 1.62
C CYS A 179 -9.99 22.03 0.54
N SER A 180 -10.45 20.78 0.71
CA SER A 180 -10.33 19.74 -0.31
C SER A 180 -11.54 19.74 -1.25
N MET A 181 -11.29 19.58 -2.55
CA MET A 181 -12.34 19.39 -3.56
C MET A 181 -12.85 17.93 -3.65
N ASN A 182 -12.00 16.95 -3.31
CA ASN A 182 -12.25 15.54 -3.62
C ASN A 182 -12.75 14.71 -2.43
N HIS A 183 -12.40 15.08 -1.20
CA HIS A 183 -12.93 14.43 0.00
C HIS A 183 -14.43 14.70 0.19
N SER A 184 -15.09 13.77 0.89
CA SER A 184 -16.47 13.92 1.34
C SER A 184 -16.68 15.22 2.11
N LYS A 185 -17.87 15.81 1.95
CA LYS A 185 -18.30 17.00 2.69
C LYS A 185 -18.34 16.73 4.19
N GLU A 186 -18.18 17.79 4.99
CA GLU A 186 -18.41 17.74 6.44
C GLU A 186 -19.90 17.53 6.74
N GLN A 187 -20.25 17.23 7.99
CA GLN A 187 -21.64 16.96 8.41
C GLN A 187 -22.61 18.11 8.08
N ASP A 188 -22.12 19.34 8.07
CA ASP A 188 -22.88 20.54 7.74
C ASP A 188 -23.02 20.80 6.22
N GLY A 189 -22.44 19.93 5.39
CA GLY A 189 -22.47 20.02 3.93
C GLY A 189 -21.35 20.88 3.33
N TYR A 190 -20.48 21.48 4.13
CA TYR A 190 -19.34 22.26 3.63
C TYR A 190 -18.18 21.38 3.14
N TYR A 191 -17.21 21.96 2.46
CA TYR A 191 -16.01 21.23 2.01
C TYR A 191 -15.17 20.76 3.21
N LYS A 192 -14.49 19.61 3.07
CA LYS A 192 -13.53 19.11 4.06
C LYS A 192 -12.45 20.16 4.29
N VAL A 193 -12.36 20.69 5.52
CA VAL A 193 -11.34 21.65 5.93
C VAL A 193 -10.10 20.91 6.40
N ILE A 194 -8.98 21.15 5.74
CA ILE A 194 -7.69 20.50 6.01
C ILE A 194 -6.88 21.31 7.02
N ALA A 195 -6.88 22.62 6.87
CA ALA A 195 -6.25 23.54 7.80
C ALA A 195 -6.97 24.88 7.73
N PHE A 196 -6.83 25.70 8.77
CA PHE A 196 -7.39 27.03 8.80
C PHE A 196 -6.52 27.99 9.61
N ILE A 197 -6.69 29.26 9.32
CA ILE A 197 -6.19 30.38 10.11
C ILE A 197 -7.40 31.00 10.78
N ASP A 198 -7.43 30.98 12.11
CA ASP A 198 -8.39 31.78 12.88
C ASP A 198 -7.89 33.21 12.85
N LEU A 199 -8.68 34.16 12.37
CA LEU A 199 -8.25 35.56 12.23
C LEU A 199 -8.45 36.38 13.51
N LYS A 200 -9.21 35.88 14.48
CA LYS A 200 -9.40 36.55 15.78
C LYS A 200 -8.23 36.27 16.70
N THR A 201 -7.78 35.01 16.77
CA THR A 201 -6.59 34.65 17.54
C THR A 201 -5.30 34.78 16.72
N GLY A 202 -5.46 34.65 15.40
CA GLY A 202 -4.38 34.56 14.44
C GLY A 202 -3.53 33.31 14.61
N ASP A 203 -4.15 32.26 15.14
CA ASP A 203 -3.55 30.93 15.25
C ASP A 203 -3.75 30.16 13.95
N PHE A 204 -2.68 29.51 13.51
CA PHE A 204 -2.76 28.49 12.48
C PHE A 204 -3.11 27.16 13.12
N THR A 205 -4.25 26.60 12.73
CA THR A 205 -4.62 25.22 13.08
C THR A 205 -4.64 24.40 11.82
N ASN A 206 -3.72 23.46 11.67
CA ASN A 206 -3.98 22.35 10.78
C ASN A 206 -4.84 21.34 11.53
N ASN A 207 -5.92 20.87 10.89
CA ASN A 207 -6.45 19.58 11.27
C ASN A 207 -5.36 18.62 10.81
N LYS A 208 -4.34 18.35 11.66
CA LYS A 208 -3.31 17.32 11.42
C LYS A 208 -4.05 16.18 10.75
N LEU A 209 -3.84 15.95 9.45
CA LEU A 209 -4.72 15.09 8.66
C LEU A 209 -5.10 13.86 9.48
N GLU A 210 -6.32 13.82 10.03
CA GLU A 210 -6.88 12.59 10.56
C GLU A 210 -7.05 11.56 9.43
N SER A 211 -6.78 11.95 8.17
CA SER A 211 -6.65 11.08 7.02
C SER A 211 -5.24 10.52 6.76
N PHE A 212 -4.27 10.66 7.69
CA PHE A 212 -3.01 9.87 7.65
C PHE A 212 -2.60 9.32 9.02
N LEU A 213 -3.42 8.46 9.61
CA LEU A 213 -2.88 7.44 10.52
C LEU A 213 -3.28 6.03 10.12
N LYS A 214 -3.98 5.85 9.00
CA LYS A 214 -4.33 4.53 8.46
C LYS A 214 -3.54 4.23 7.20
N VAL A 215 -2.70 3.20 7.24
CA VAL A 215 -1.93 2.70 6.08
C VAL A 215 -2.30 1.25 5.86
N ALA A 216 -2.53 0.87 4.60
CA ALA A 216 -2.68 -0.51 4.20
C ALA A 216 -1.61 -0.89 3.18
N ALA A 217 -1.14 -2.13 3.26
CA ALA A 217 -0.22 -2.72 2.30
C ALA A 217 -0.63 -4.14 1.95
N LEU A 218 -0.10 -4.62 0.83
CA LEU A 218 0.00 -6.03 0.49
C LEU A 218 1.47 -6.42 0.49
N ALA A 219 1.77 -7.62 0.97
CA ALA A 219 3.08 -8.22 0.81
C ALA A 219 2.98 -9.66 0.29
N PRO A 220 3.83 -10.02 -0.68
CA PRO A 220 3.87 -11.36 -1.26
C PRO A 220 4.61 -12.37 -0.37
N VAL A 221 4.38 -13.64 -0.65
CA VAL A 221 5.23 -14.74 -0.17
C VAL A 221 6.52 -14.80 -1.02
N ASN A 222 7.63 -15.26 -0.44
CA ASN A 222 8.86 -15.57 -1.18
C ASN A 222 9.32 -17.00 -0.91
N ILE A 223 9.96 -17.64 -1.89
CA ILE A 223 10.49 -19.00 -1.81
C ILE A 223 12.00 -18.98 -2.00
N ALA A 224 12.74 -19.50 -1.01
CA ALA A 224 14.20 -19.51 -1.05
C ALA A 224 14.74 -20.56 -2.03
N VAL A 225 15.66 -20.14 -2.91
CA VAL A 225 16.44 -20.99 -3.82
C VAL A 225 17.86 -21.21 -3.31
N ILE A 226 18.41 -20.24 -2.56
CA ILE A 226 19.53 -20.44 -1.63
C ILE A 226 18.98 -20.33 -0.21
N LYS A 227 19.14 -21.38 0.60
CA LYS A 227 18.38 -21.52 1.84
C LYS A 227 18.98 -20.73 3.01
N TYR A 228 18.12 -20.05 3.75
CA TYR A 228 18.42 -19.49 5.07
C TYR A 228 18.11 -20.54 6.15
N TRP A 229 19.14 -20.97 6.88
CA TRP A 229 18.99 -21.88 8.01
C TRP A 229 20.08 -21.64 9.05
N GLY A 230 19.69 -21.15 10.23
CA GLY A 230 20.59 -20.87 11.34
C GLY A 230 20.89 -19.38 11.50
N LYS A 231 21.06 -18.96 12.76
CA LYS A 231 21.26 -17.56 13.14
C LYS A 231 22.55 -17.41 13.92
N ARG A 232 23.32 -16.36 13.62
CA ARG A 232 24.41 -15.89 14.49
C ARG A 232 23.92 -14.97 15.61
N SER A 233 22.75 -14.35 15.44
CA SER A 233 22.07 -13.58 16.49
C SER A 233 20.56 -13.83 16.45
N GLU A 234 20.02 -14.41 17.52
CA GLU A 234 18.58 -14.66 17.65
C GLU A 234 17.79 -13.37 17.90
N GLU A 235 18.36 -12.43 18.64
CA GLU A 235 17.72 -11.16 18.99
C GLU A 235 17.49 -10.29 17.75
N LEU A 236 18.54 -10.15 16.93
CA LEU A 236 18.54 -9.31 15.73
C LEU A 236 18.12 -10.07 14.46
N ASN A 237 17.85 -11.38 14.58
CA ASN A 237 17.59 -12.29 13.46
C ASN A 237 18.71 -12.25 12.39
N LEU A 238 19.98 -12.22 12.79
CA LEU A 238 21.10 -12.23 11.85
C LEU A 238 21.43 -13.66 11.41
N PRO A 239 21.55 -13.94 10.11
CA PRO A 239 21.71 -15.29 9.61
C PRO A 239 23.19 -15.72 9.64
N LEU A 240 23.44 -17.03 9.58
CA LEU A 240 24.79 -17.56 9.39
C LEU A 240 25.31 -17.34 7.95
N ASN A 241 24.42 -17.38 6.97
CA ASN A 241 24.72 -17.23 5.56
C ASN A 241 23.71 -16.31 4.85
N SER A 242 24.12 -15.74 3.71
CA SER A 242 23.18 -14.99 2.85
C SER A 242 22.24 -15.99 2.15
N SER A 243 21.10 -15.50 1.68
CA SER A 243 20.09 -16.33 0.99
C SER A 243 19.49 -15.59 -0.19
N ILE A 244 18.95 -16.32 -1.16
CA ILE A 244 18.27 -15.79 -2.35
C ILE A 244 16.90 -16.44 -2.46
N SER A 245 15.88 -15.66 -2.79
CA SER A 245 14.52 -16.14 -3.00
C SER A 245 13.88 -15.55 -4.24
N VAL A 246 12.85 -16.22 -4.73
CA VAL A 246 11.91 -15.71 -5.71
C VAL A 246 10.66 -15.22 -4.97
N THR A 247 10.31 -13.95 -5.14
CA THR A 247 9.06 -13.36 -4.67
C THR A 247 7.92 -13.78 -5.58
N LEU A 248 6.84 -14.33 -5.01
CA LEU A 248 5.68 -14.83 -5.75
C LEU A 248 4.66 -13.71 -6.03
N HIS A 249 3.79 -13.92 -7.02
CA HIS A 249 2.78 -12.94 -7.38
C HIS A 249 1.71 -12.78 -6.29
N SER A 250 1.41 -11.53 -5.94
CA SER A 250 0.47 -11.18 -4.87
C SER A 250 -0.98 -11.52 -5.18
N ASP A 251 -1.32 -11.68 -6.46
CA ASP A 251 -2.67 -12.10 -6.89
C ASP A 251 -3.01 -13.50 -6.37
N ASP A 252 -2.00 -14.37 -6.23
CA ASP A 252 -2.17 -15.75 -5.78
C ASP A 252 -1.95 -15.89 -4.28
N LEU A 253 -0.86 -15.31 -3.77
CA LEU A 253 -0.41 -15.50 -2.39
C LEU A 253 0.08 -14.18 -1.78
N CYS A 254 -0.73 -13.58 -0.91
CA CYS A 254 -0.36 -12.36 -0.21
C CYS A 254 -0.93 -12.26 1.21
N THR A 255 -0.30 -11.38 1.97
CA THR A 255 -0.80 -10.88 3.25
C THR A 255 -1.23 -9.43 3.07
N LYS A 256 -2.43 -9.09 3.56
CA LYS A 256 -2.88 -7.71 3.71
C LYS A 256 -2.71 -7.29 5.16
N THR A 257 -2.10 -6.14 5.38
CA THR A 257 -2.01 -5.52 6.71
C THR A 257 -2.47 -4.09 6.64
N GLU A 258 -3.31 -3.71 7.58
CA GLU A 258 -3.77 -2.35 7.81
C GLU A 258 -3.31 -1.90 9.20
N ILE A 259 -2.76 -0.70 9.31
CA ILE A 259 -2.33 -0.12 10.57
C ILE A 259 -3.02 1.22 10.74
N THR A 260 -3.72 1.39 11.85
CA THR A 260 -4.28 2.68 12.30
C THR A 260 -3.53 3.14 13.54
N LEU A 261 -2.93 4.33 13.53
CA LEU A 261 -2.43 4.98 14.74
C LEU A 261 -3.55 5.78 15.42
N GLY A 262 -3.56 5.78 16.74
CA GLY A 262 -4.54 6.52 17.53
C GLY A 262 -4.16 6.56 19.00
N ASP A 263 -5.08 7.09 19.80
CA ASP A 263 -4.87 7.35 21.23
C ASP A 263 -5.38 6.18 22.11
N GLY A 264 -5.25 4.95 21.60
CA GLY A 264 -5.57 3.74 22.36
C GLY A 264 -4.65 3.56 23.56
N GLU A 265 -5.05 2.71 24.52
CA GLU A 265 -4.24 2.42 25.70
C GLU A 265 -3.01 1.56 25.37
N ASP A 266 -3.15 0.65 24.40
CA ASP A 266 -2.14 -0.35 24.04
C ASP A 266 -1.97 -0.53 22.52
N ASP A 267 -0.80 -1.06 22.14
CA ASP A 267 -0.57 -1.58 20.80
C ASP A 267 -1.26 -2.93 20.63
N ILE A 268 -2.17 -3.03 19.66
CA ILE A 268 -3.04 -4.19 19.46
C ILE A 268 -2.82 -4.76 18.06
N ILE A 269 -2.77 -6.09 17.94
CA ILE A 269 -2.80 -6.80 16.66
C ILE A 269 -4.02 -7.71 16.59
N CYS A 270 -4.73 -7.67 15.47
CA CYS A 270 -5.78 -8.60 15.10
C CYS A 270 -5.29 -9.43 13.91
N LEU A 271 -4.97 -10.71 14.14
CA LEU A 271 -4.51 -11.64 13.11
C LEU A 271 -5.62 -12.64 12.82
N ASN A 272 -6.16 -12.63 11.59
CA ASN A 272 -7.27 -13.48 11.17
C ASN A 272 -8.48 -13.45 12.14
N GLY A 273 -8.79 -12.27 12.70
CA GLY A 273 -9.91 -12.07 13.62
C GLY A 273 -9.58 -12.30 15.10
N ILE A 274 -8.39 -12.82 15.43
CA ILE A 274 -7.96 -13.01 16.83
C ILE A 274 -7.17 -11.80 17.28
N GLU A 275 -7.66 -11.11 18.31
CA GLU A 275 -7.04 -9.92 18.88
C GLU A 275 -6.08 -10.26 20.03
N GLU A 276 -4.87 -9.71 19.97
CA GLU A 276 -3.84 -9.86 20.99
C GLU A 276 -3.09 -8.54 21.23
N SER A 277 -2.64 -8.33 22.47
CA SER A 277 -1.73 -7.23 22.79
C SER A 277 -0.36 -7.52 22.19
N VAL A 278 0.21 -6.52 21.49
CA VAL A 278 1.56 -6.60 20.92
C VAL A 278 2.62 -6.85 22.01
N SER A 279 2.35 -6.45 23.26
CA SER A 279 3.23 -6.68 24.41
C SER A 279 3.54 -8.17 24.66
N LYS A 280 2.67 -9.09 24.22
CA LYS A 280 2.84 -10.54 24.34
C LYS A 280 3.75 -11.13 23.26
N ASN A 281 4.00 -10.39 22.18
CA ASN A 281 4.78 -10.86 21.05
C ASN A 281 6.13 -10.11 20.96
N PRO A 282 7.26 -10.73 21.37
CA PRO A 282 8.55 -10.06 21.40
C PRO A 282 9.05 -9.61 20.02
N ARG A 283 8.62 -10.27 18.94
CA ARG A 283 8.99 -9.90 17.57
C ARG A 283 8.29 -8.60 17.15
N LEU A 284 6.98 -8.50 17.39
CA LEU A 284 6.22 -7.28 17.11
C LEU A 284 6.71 -6.09 17.95
N LYS A 285 7.05 -6.31 19.22
CA LYS A 285 7.65 -5.27 20.07
C LYS A 285 8.95 -4.72 19.49
N ARG A 286 9.84 -5.59 18.98
CA ARG A 286 11.09 -5.16 18.35
C ARG A 286 10.84 -4.35 17.10
N CYS A 287 9.91 -4.79 16.23
CA CYS A 287 9.50 -4.01 15.06
C CYS A 287 9.01 -2.62 15.49
N LEU A 288 8.03 -2.51 16.38
CA LEU A 288 7.51 -1.20 16.81
C LEU A 288 8.58 -0.31 17.45
N LYS A 289 9.45 -0.89 18.30
CA LYS A 289 10.54 -0.17 18.95
C LYS A 289 11.43 0.51 17.91
N ILE A 290 11.95 -0.25 16.94
CA ILE A 290 12.88 0.31 15.96
C ILE A 290 12.22 1.37 15.07
N VAL A 291 10.94 1.18 14.70
CA VAL A 291 10.23 2.13 13.83
C VAL A 291 9.97 3.44 14.55
N ARG A 292 9.62 3.40 15.84
CA ARG A 292 9.41 4.58 16.67
C ARG A 292 10.71 5.35 16.92
N GLU A 293 11.80 4.64 17.18
CA GLU A 293 13.13 5.23 17.34
C GLU A 293 13.55 6.03 16.09
N HIS A 294 13.33 5.45 14.90
CA HIS A 294 13.71 6.03 13.61
C HIS A 294 12.62 6.91 12.95
N SER A 295 11.50 7.18 13.62
CA SER A 295 10.42 8.00 13.08
C SER A 295 10.87 9.45 12.85
N LYS A 296 10.71 9.95 11.61
CA LYS A 296 10.85 11.38 11.25
C LYS A 296 9.55 12.15 11.40
N LYS A 297 8.41 11.49 11.22
CA LYS A 297 7.08 12.10 11.34
C LYS A 297 6.80 12.67 12.73
N PHE A 298 7.36 12.04 13.76
CA PHE A 298 7.10 12.41 15.15
C PHE A 298 8.39 12.83 15.84
N CYS A 299 8.42 14.06 16.36
CA CYS A 299 9.60 14.61 17.02
C CYS A 299 9.52 14.49 18.55
N SER A 300 8.29 14.53 19.10
CA SER A 300 8.08 14.40 20.54
C SER A 300 7.99 12.94 21.00
N LYS A 301 8.36 12.68 22.26
CA LYS A 301 8.20 11.34 22.87
C LYS A 301 6.74 10.89 22.89
N GLU A 302 5.81 11.83 23.12
CA GLU A 302 4.38 11.57 23.15
C GLU A 302 3.85 11.09 21.80
N GLU A 303 4.20 11.78 20.70
CA GLU A 303 3.78 11.40 19.36
C GLU A 303 4.40 10.06 18.91
N LYS A 304 5.68 9.83 19.25
CA LYS A 304 6.33 8.52 19.02
C LYS A 304 5.68 7.40 19.84
N SER A 305 5.01 7.73 20.94
CA SER A 305 4.33 6.78 21.82
C SER A 305 2.89 6.47 21.43
N LYS A 306 2.35 7.12 20.39
CA LYS A 306 1.01 6.83 19.85
C LYS A 306 0.87 5.33 19.56
N LYS A 307 -0.26 4.78 19.99
CA LYS A 307 -0.52 3.34 19.87
C LYS A 307 -1.02 3.01 18.49
N CYS A 308 -0.80 1.77 18.06
CA CYS A 308 -1.28 1.28 16.79
C CYS A 308 -2.23 0.10 16.95
N LYS A 309 -3.32 0.12 16.17
CA LYS A 309 -4.13 -1.05 15.88
C LYS A 309 -3.69 -1.64 14.53
N ILE A 310 -3.22 -2.88 14.56
CA ILE A 310 -2.77 -3.63 13.39
C ILE A 310 -3.84 -4.67 13.06
N VAL A 311 -4.35 -4.70 11.84
CA VAL A 311 -5.26 -5.74 11.35
C VAL A 311 -4.57 -6.46 10.20
N SER A 312 -4.39 -7.77 10.29
CA SER A 312 -3.69 -8.55 9.27
C SER A 312 -4.45 -9.81 8.89
N THR A 313 -4.52 -10.07 7.59
CA THR A 313 -5.17 -11.26 7.02
C THR A 313 -4.35 -11.84 5.86
N ASN A 314 -4.39 -13.15 5.71
CA ASN A 314 -3.77 -13.86 4.58
C ASN A 314 -4.87 -14.37 3.64
N ASN A 315 -4.64 -14.36 2.32
CA ASN A 315 -5.54 -15.02 1.36
C ASN A 315 -5.27 -16.54 1.21
N PHE A 316 -4.36 -17.08 2.03
CA PHE A 316 -4.05 -18.51 2.11
C PHE A 316 -4.11 -19.00 3.57
N PRO A 317 -4.37 -20.30 3.81
CA PRO A 317 -4.53 -20.81 5.17
C PRO A 317 -3.25 -20.62 5.99
N THR A 318 -3.41 -20.10 7.21
CA THR A 318 -2.30 -19.94 8.14
C THR A 318 -1.84 -21.32 8.61
N GLY A 319 -0.52 -21.56 8.65
CA GLY A 319 0.03 -22.85 9.05
C GLY A 319 0.18 -23.88 7.92
N ALA A 320 -0.34 -23.62 6.71
CA ALA A 320 -0.23 -24.50 5.54
C ALA A 320 1.19 -24.65 4.96
N GLY A 321 2.24 -24.28 5.68
CA GLY A 321 3.62 -24.41 5.24
C GLY A 321 4.11 -23.33 4.25
N LEU A 322 3.24 -22.42 3.79
CA LEU A 322 3.52 -21.41 2.75
C LEU A 322 4.16 -20.11 3.28
N ALA A 323 5.07 -20.21 4.25
CA ALA A 323 5.83 -19.07 4.80
C ALA A 323 4.98 -17.85 5.25
N SER A 324 3.80 -18.05 5.83
CA SER A 324 2.87 -16.98 6.28
C SER A 324 3.52 -15.90 7.15
N SER A 325 4.52 -16.26 7.97
CA SER A 325 5.23 -15.30 8.80
C SER A 325 6.09 -14.32 7.98
N ALA A 326 6.65 -14.75 6.84
CA ALA A 326 7.52 -13.90 6.04
C ALA A 326 6.72 -12.77 5.37
N SER A 327 5.64 -13.12 4.67
CA SER A 327 4.74 -12.13 4.06
C SER A 327 4.08 -11.24 5.11
N GLY A 328 3.66 -11.80 6.25
CA GLY A 328 3.04 -11.02 7.33
C GLY A 328 3.95 -9.96 7.93
N TYR A 329 5.20 -10.31 8.28
CA TYR A 329 6.15 -9.32 8.82
C TYR A 329 6.68 -8.35 7.77
N ALA A 330 6.72 -8.74 6.49
CA ALA A 330 7.04 -7.81 5.40
C ALA A 330 5.93 -6.77 5.21
N CYS A 331 4.67 -7.20 5.24
CA CYS A 331 3.51 -6.32 5.13
C CYS A 331 3.44 -5.36 6.32
N LEU A 332 3.63 -5.89 7.54
CA LEU A 332 3.74 -5.11 8.76
C LEU A 332 4.87 -4.07 8.66
N ALA A 333 6.07 -4.48 8.26
CA ALA A 333 7.21 -3.58 8.12
C ALA A 333 6.95 -2.46 7.11
N LYS A 334 6.31 -2.79 5.97
CA LYS A 334 5.91 -1.80 4.96
C LYS A 334 4.93 -0.78 5.54
N CYS A 335 3.89 -1.23 6.24
CA CYS A 335 2.92 -0.34 6.87
C CYS A 335 3.54 0.49 8.00
N LEU A 336 4.29 -0.13 8.91
CA LEU A 336 4.93 0.55 10.05
C LEU A 336 5.92 1.61 9.57
N GLY A 337 6.85 1.23 8.68
CA GLY A 337 7.84 2.16 8.14
C GLY A 337 7.19 3.36 7.46
N THR A 338 6.07 3.14 6.76
CA THR A 338 5.31 4.21 6.09
C THR A 338 4.55 5.09 7.09
N VAL A 339 3.77 4.50 8.01
CA VAL A 339 2.86 5.28 8.88
C VAL A 339 3.62 6.14 9.90
N TYR A 340 4.81 5.70 10.31
CA TYR A 340 5.74 6.42 11.18
C TYR A 340 6.80 7.23 10.42
N ASP A 341 6.84 7.19 9.09
CA ASP A 341 7.90 7.80 8.26
C ASP A 341 9.30 7.47 8.81
N ALA A 342 9.59 6.18 8.95
CA ALA A 342 10.81 5.71 9.59
C ALA A 342 12.00 5.82 8.64
N TYR A 343 13.04 6.54 9.06
CA TYR A 343 14.27 6.70 8.27
C TYR A 343 15.24 5.55 8.52
N ILE A 344 14.86 4.38 8.04
CA ILE A 344 15.64 3.14 8.10
C ILE A 344 15.22 2.25 6.92
N ASP A 345 16.09 1.36 6.47
CA ASP A 345 15.71 0.35 5.49
C ASP A 345 14.61 -0.57 6.06
N HIS A 346 13.44 -0.62 5.41
CA HIS A 346 12.29 -1.37 5.89
C HIS A 346 12.55 -2.90 5.92
N SER A 347 13.53 -3.40 5.17
CA SER A 347 13.96 -4.79 5.23
C SER A 347 14.58 -5.15 6.60
N ILE A 348 15.18 -4.19 7.32
CA ILE A 348 15.65 -4.36 8.70
C ILE A 348 14.46 -4.56 9.64
N ILE A 349 13.42 -3.74 9.50
CA ILE A 349 12.19 -3.86 10.31
C ILE A 349 11.56 -5.24 10.10
N ALA A 350 11.45 -5.68 8.83
CA ALA A 350 10.93 -7.00 8.47
C ALA A 350 11.79 -8.13 9.07
N ARG A 351 13.12 -8.04 8.94
CA ARG A 351 14.08 -9.03 9.48
C ARG A 351 13.91 -9.23 10.98
N LEU A 352 13.79 -8.15 11.76
CA LEU A 352 13.62 -8.22 13.23
C LEU A 352 12.35 -8.96 13.65
N GLY A 353 11.32 -8.89 12.82
CA GLY A 353 10.08 -9.62 12.99
C GLY A 353 10.22 -11.10 12.61
N SER A 354 10.63 -11.35 11.37
CA SER A 354 10.92 -12.68 10.84
C SER A 354 12.04 -12.58 9.80
N GLY A 355 13.16 -13.29 9.98
CA GLY A 355 14.35 -13.13 9.15
C GLY A 355 14.08 -13.11 7.64
N SER A 356 13.37 -14.11 7.12
CA SER A 356 13.04 -14.21 5.68
C SER A 356 12.02 -13.19 5.18
N ALA A 357 11.36 -12.43 6.07
CA ALA A 357 10.42 -11.37 5.68
C ALA A 357 11.12 -10.23 4.94
N CYS A 358 12.41 -9.98 5.23
CA CYS A 358 13.18 -8.94 4.54
C CYS A 358 13.17 -9.11 3.02
N ARG A 359 13.17 -10.36 2.53
CA ARG A 359 13.17 -10.65 1.09
C ARG A 359 11.83 -10.39 0.41
N SER A 360 10.71 -10.44 1.13
CA SER A 360 9.38 -10.07 0.60
C SER A 360 9.20 -8.55 0.43
N MET A 361 10.16 -7.73 0.85
CA MET A 361 10.10 -6.27 0.64
C MET A 361 10.27 -5.88 -0.84
N TYR A 362 10.92 -6.72 -1.64
CA TYR A 362 11.23 -6.46 -3.06
C TYR A 362 10.63 -7.55 -3.96
N GLY A 363 10.43 -7.20 -5.24
CA GLY A 363 9.91 -8.11 -6.25
C GLY A 363 10.98 -8.93 -6.95
N GLY A 364 10.56 -9.94 -7.73
CA GLY A 364 11.45 -10.76 -8.54
C GLY A 364 12.38 -11.65 -7.70
N PHE A 365 13.69 -11.50 -7.91
CA PHE A 365 14.72 -12.25 -7.21
C PHE A 365 15.38 -11.36 -6.16
N VAL A 366 15.44 -11.84 -4.91
CA VAL A 366 15.85 -11.02 -3.78
C VAL A 366 16.87 -11.76 -2.93
N LYS A 367 17.99 -11.09 -2.67
CA LYS A 367 19.06 -11.58 -1.80
C LYS A 367 18.93 -10.94 -0.43
N TRP A 368 18.93 -11.76 0.62
CA TRP A 368 19.21 -11.29 1.97
C TRP A 368 20.70 -11.42 2.24
N GLN A 369 21.37 -10.28 2.40
CA GLN A 369 22.77 -10.21 2.78
C GLN A 369 22.94 -10.57 4.25
N LYS A 370 23.86 -11.48 4.55
CA LYS A 370 24.14 -11.86 5.94
C LYS A 370 24.62 -10.67 6.77
N GLY A 371 25.31 -9.71 6.16
CA GLY A 371 26.00 -8.64 6.88
C GLY A 371 27.17 -9.17 7.72
N GLU A 372 28.04 -8.28 8.13
CA GLU A 372 29.23 -8.52 8.94
C GLU A 372 29.17 -7.73 10.25
N LEU A 373 28.45 -6.60 10.28
CA LEU A 373 28.29 -5.78 11.47
C LEU A 373 27.46 -6.49 12.55
N SER A 374 27.86 -6.32 13.80
CA SER A 374 27.22 -6.96 14.97
C SER A 374 25.87 -6.35 15.32
N ASP A 375 25.66 -5.08 15.01
CA ASP A 375 24.36 -4.38 15.14
C ASP A 375 23.37 -4.76 14.02
N GLY A 376 23.88 -5.40 12.96
CA GLY A 376 23.11 -5.88 11.83
C GLY A 376 22.61 -4.78 10.90
N THR A 377 23.18 -3.57 10.91
CA THR A 377 22.71 -2.50 10.02
C THR A 377 22.97 -2.79 8.54
N ASP A 378 23.91 -3.69 8.24
CA ASP A 378 24.27 -4.15 6.90
C ASP A 378 23.62 -5.49 6.50
N SER A 379 22.85 -6.12 7.39
CA SER A 379 22.10 -7.33 7.06
C SER A 379 20.72 -6.99 6.50
N ILE A 380 20.71 -6.56 5.23
CA ILE A 380 19.54 -6.06 4.51
C ILE A 380 19.15 -6.97 3.33
N ALA A 381 17.95 -6.76 2.79
CA ALA A 381 17.55 -7.37 1.53
C ALA A 381 17.85 -6.44 0.35
N VAL A 382 18.33 -7.02 -0.75
CA VAL A 382 18.62 -6.31 -2.01
C VAL A 382 17.99 -7.08 -3.17
N GLN A 383 17.40 -6.34 -4.12
CA GLN A 383 16.88 -6.93 -5.33
C GLN A 383 18.04 -7.35 -6.25
N VAL A 384 18.07 -8.62 -6.63
CA VAL A 384 19.03 -9.17 -7.61
C VAL A 384 18.54 -8.90 -9.02
N ALA A 385 17.24 -9.15 -9.26
CA ALA A 385 16.59 -8.88 -10.54
C ALA A 385 15.09 -8.64 -10.31
N SER A 386 14.48 -7.75 -11.10
CA SER A 386 13.05 -7.45 -10.96
C SER A 386 12.16 -8.60 -11.40
N GLU A 387 10.88 -8.55 -11.05
CA GLU A 387 9.85 -9.50 -11.48
C GLU A 387 9.67 -9.55 -13.00
N ASN A 388 10.05 -8.48 -13.71
CA ASN A 388 10.02 -8.42 -15.17
C ASN A 388 11.30 -8.97 -15.81
N HIS A 389 12.31 -9.34 -15.04
CA HIS A 389 13.56 -9.85 -15.59
C HIS A 389 13.34 -11.18 -16.30
N TRP A 390 12.66 -12.13 -15.67
CA TRP A 390 12.53 -13.51 -16.19
C TRP A 390 11.07 -13.90 -16.44
N HIS A 391 10.45 -13.29 -17.45
CA HIS A 391 9.02 -13.46 -17.77
C HIS A 391 8.59 -14.91 -18.04
N GLY A 392 9.49 -15.76 -18.54
CA GLY A 392 9.21 -17.17 -18.81
C GLY A 392 9.17 -18.06 -17.57
N LEU A 393 9.63 -17.59 -16.39
CA LEU A 393 9.65 -18.42 -15.19
C LEU A 393 8.23 -18.60 -14.62
N ARG A 394 7.92 -19.84 -14.24
CA ARG A 394 6.67 -20.24 -13.59
C ARG A 394 6.95 -21.00 -12.31
N VAL A 395 5.99 -20.93 -11.39
CA VAL A 395 6.08 -21.57 -10.08
C VAL A 395 4.81 -22.36 -9.82
N LEU A 396 4.95 -23.64 -9.46
CA LEU A 396 3.86 -24.50 -9.00
C LEU A 396 4.12 -24.88 -7.55
N ILE A 397 3.14 -24.74 -6.66
CA ILE A 397 3.25 -25.20 -5.28
C ILE A 397 2.32 -26.37 -5.08
N LEU A 398 2.88 -27.52 -4.74
CA LEU A 398 2.14 -28.74 -4.42
C LEU A 398 1.88 -28.75 -2.91
N VAL A 399 0.64 -28.47 -2.53
CA VAL A 399 0.24 -28.45 -1.12
C VAL A 399 -0.05 -29.89 -0.69
N VAL A 400 0.90 -30.49 0.02
CA VAL A 400 0.82 -31.91 0.44
C VAL A 400 -0.15 -32.05 1.59
N SER A 401 -1.04 -33.04 1.50
CA SER A 401 -1.93 -33.43 2.59
C SER A 401 -1.09 -33.91 3.78
N SER A 402 -0.99 -33.08 4.80
CA SER A 402 -0.13 -33.33 5.96
C SER A 402 -0.70 -32.69 7.21
N GLN A 403 -0.38 -33.29 8.35
CA GLN A 403 -0.66 -32.74 9.67
C GLN A 403 0.24 -31.53 9.96
N GLU A 404 -0.12 -30.74 10.98
CA GLU A 404 0.68 -29.59 11.39
C GLU A 404 2.16 -29.92 11.61
N LYS A 405 3.03 -28.94 11.35
CA LYS A 405 4.48 -29.08 11.51
C LYS A 405 4.82 -29.51 12.93
N SER A 406 5.51 -30.64 13.07
CA SER A 406 5.99 -31.13 14.37
C SER A 406 7.01 -30.20 15.03
N ILE A 407 7.86 -29.53 14.24
CA ILE A 407 8.90 -28.61 14.73
C ILE A 407 8.89 -27.32 13.91
N SER A 408 8.75 -26.17 14.60
CA SER A 408 8.83 -24.86 13.94
C SER A 408 10.22 -24.59 13.34
N SER A 409 10.31 -23.80 12.27
CA SER A 409 11.60 -23.46 11.65
C SER A 409 12.56 -22.76 12.60
N THR A 410 12.04 -21.93 13.53
CA THR A 410 12.89 -21.23 14.52
C THR A 410 13.54 -22.24 15.47
N GLU A 411 12.78 -23.22 15.94
CA GLU A 411 13.31 -24.26 16.80
C GLU A 411 14.26 -25.19 16.05
N GLY A 412 13.86 -25.60 14.84
CA GLY A 412 14.64 -26.49 14.00
C GLY A 412 16.02 -25.92 13.69
N MET A 413 16.08 -24.67 13.21
CA MET A 413 17.36 -24.04 12.89
C MET A 413 18.23 -23.82 14.12
N ARG A 414 17.64 -23.52 15.29
CA ARG A 414 18.38 -23.38 16.55
C ARG A 414 19.03 -24.69 16.97
N ARG A 415 18.32 -25.82 16.78
CA ARG A 415 18.89 -27.15 17.03
C ARG A 415 20.02 -27.46 16.07
N SER A 416 19.82 -27.24 14.77
CA SER A 416 20.86 -27.49 13.76
C SER A 416 22.15 -26.73 14.07
N VAL A 417 22.06 -25.46 14.49
CA VAL A 417 23.24 -24.67 14.91
C VAL A 417 23.99 -25.31 16.08
N LYS A 418 23.28 -25.98 16.99
CA LYS A 418 23.88 -26.59 18.18
C LYS A 418 24.45 -27.98 17.93
N SER A 419 23.92 -28.73 16.97
CA SER A 419 24.19 -30.17 16.87
C SER A 419 24.50 -30.73 15.49
N SER A 420 24.47 -29.93 14.42
CA SER A 420 24.77 -30.42 13.06
C SER A 420 26.14 -29.92 12.56
N PRO A 421 27.17 -30.78 12.52
CA PRO A 421 28.43 -30.48 11.82
C PRO A 421 28.22 -30.17 10.33
N PHE A 422 27.20 -30.75 9.69
CA PHE A 422 26.89 -30.47 8.28
C PHE A 422 26.48 -29.01 8.06
N LEU A 423 25.81 -28.38 9.05
CA LEU A 423 25.47 -26.96 8.94
C LEU A 423 26.72 -26.09 8.92
N GLN A 424 27.71 -26.40 9.77
CA GLN A 424 28.97 -25.65 9.81
C GLN A 424 29.69 -25.72 8.46
N TYR A 425 29.90 -26.95 7.96
CA TYR A 425 30.54 -27.15 6.66
C TYR A 425 29.77 -26.45 5.52
N ARG A 426 28.44 -26.55 5.52
CA ARG A 426 27.58 -25.87 4.55
C ARG A 426 27.82 -24.36 4.53
N VAL A 427 27.79 -23.72 5.70
CA VAL A 427 27.95 -22.26 5.83
C VAL A 427 29.34 -21.83 5.38
N GLU A 428 30.38 -22.57 5.78
CA GLU A 428 31.78 -22.21 5.53
C GLU A 428 32.24 -22.50 4.10
N GLN A 429 31.76 -23.58 3.48
CA GLN A 429 32.34 -24.13 2.25
C GLN A 429 31.40 -24.16 1.05
N CYS A 430 30.08 -24.14 1.25
CA CYS A 430 29.12 -24.36 0.15
C CYS A 430 28.35 -23.12 -0.27
N VAL A 431 27.89 -22.31 0.68
CA VAL A 431 26.87 -21.29 0.38
C VAL A 431 27.40 -20.13 -0.46
N ASP A 432 28.61 -19.64 -0.19
CA ASP A 432 29.15 -18.46 -0.88
C ASP A 432 29.39 -18.71 -2.38
N GLU A 433 29.88 -19.89 -2.76
CA GLU A 433 29.99 -20.29 -4.17
C GLU A 433 28.62 -20.39 -4.85
N ARG A 434 27.67 -21.06 -4.19
CA ARG A 434 26.30 -21.22 -4.73
C ARG A 434 25.56 -19.89 -4.86
N LEU A 435 25.80 -18.94 -3.97
CA LEU A 435 25.26 -17.58 -4.08
C LEU A 435 25.74 -16.92 -5.37
N LYS A 436 27.05 -16.97 -5.64
CA LYS A 436 27.63 -16.40 -6.86
C LYS A 436 27.06 -17.05 -8.12
N LEU A 437 27.03 -18.38 -8.17
CA LEU A 437 26.49 -19.12 -9.32
C LEU A 437 24.99 -18.90 -9.51
N MET A 438 24.22 -18.77 -8.42
CA MET A 438 22.79 -18.46 -8.49
C MET A 438 22.54 -17.05 -9.00
N GLU A 439 23.32 -16.06 -8.56
CA GLU A 439 23.25 -14.69 -9.10
C GLU A 439 23.58 -14.69 -10.60
N GLU A 440 24.63 -15.40 -11.02
CA GLU A 440 24.97 -15.58 -12.43
C GLU A 440 23.82 -16.21 -13.23
N ALA A 441 23.26 -17.32 -12.74
CA ALA A 441 22.15 -18.02 -13.38
C ALA A 441 20.91 -17.13 -13.54
N ILE A 442 20.60 -16.31 -12.52
CA ILE A 442 19.48 -15.36 -12.58
C ILE A 442 19.76 -14.27 -13.62
N GLN A 443 20.96 -13.66 -13.60
CA GLN A 443 21.31 -12.59 -14.54
C GLN A 443 21.28 -13.07 -15.99
N SER A 444 21.82 -14.27 -16.25
CA SER A 444 21.87 -14.84 -17.60
C SER A 444 20.60 -15.62 -18.00
N GLN A 445 19.58 -15.69 -17.13
CA GLN A 445 18.39 -16.53 -17.30
C GLN A 445 18.73 -18.00 -17.65
N ASN A 446 19.82 -18.52 -17.08
CA ASN A 446 20.26 -19.90 -17.29
C ASN A 446 19.45 -20.83 -16.37
N PHE A 447 18.39 -21.42 -16.93
CA PHE A 447 17.45 -22.24 -16.16
C PHE A 447 18.09 -23.53 -15.65
N GLU A 448 18.93 -24.19 -16.47
CA GLU A 448 19.61 -25.42 -16.09
C GLU A 448 20.48 -25.22 -14.84
N LEU A 449 21.31 -24.16 -14.82
CA LEU A 449 22.15 -23.83 -13.66
C LEU A 449 21.30 -23.42 -12.44
N PHE A 450 20.27 -22.58 -12.65
CA PHE A 450 19.33 -22.17 -11.61
C PHE A 450 18.66 -23.39 -10.94
N ALA A 451 18.19 -24.32 -11.77
CA ALA A 451 17.45 -25.50 -11.34
C ALA A 451 18.35 -26.48 -10.58
N GLU A 452 19.55 -26.75 -11.09
CA GLU A 452 20.53 -27.63 -10.42
C GLU A 452 20.89 -27.11 -9.03
N ILE A 453 21.21 -25.82 -8.91
CA ILE A 453 21.57 -25.21 -7.61
C ILE A 453 20.36 -25.25 -6.66
N THR A 454 19.17 -24.90 -7.14
CA THR A 454 17.93 -24.90 -6.35
C THR A 454 17.64 -26.26 -5.72
N MET A 455 17.78 -27.35 -6.51
CA MET A 455 17.58 -28.71 -6.03
C MET A 455 18.67 -29.14 -5.05
N LYS A 456 19.95 -28.84 -5.34
CA LYS A 456 21.08 -29.13 -4.44
C LYS A 456 20.96 -28.41 -3.10
N GLU A 457 20.53 -27.14 -3.10
CA GLU A 457 20.30 -26.34 -1.90
C GLU A 457 19.16 -26.87 -1.06
N SER A 458 18.06 -27.27 -1.69
CA SER A 458 16.94 -27.94 -1.03
C SER A 458 17.42 -29.22 -0.33
N ASN A 459 18.10 -30.10 -1.07
CA ASN A 459 18.55 -31.38 -0.54
C ASN A 459 19.55 -31.21 0.60
N GLN A 460 20.51 -30.29 0.48
CA GLN A 460 21.49 -30.05 1.53
C GLN A 460 20.86 -29.44 2.80
N LEU A 461 19.83 -28.59 2.67
CA LEU A 461 19.07 -28.13 3.83
C LEU A 461 18.44 -29.31 4.59
N HIS A 462 17.77 -30.22 3.88
CA HIS A 462 17.13 -31.37 4.53
C HIS A 462 18.14 -32.39 5.05
N ALA A 463 19.32 -32.52 4.43
CA ALA A 463 20.44 -33.30 4.99
C ALA A 463 20.93 -32.71 6.32
N VAL A 464 21.07 -31.38 6.42
CA VAL A 464 21.39 -30.69 7.69
C VAL A 464 20.31 -30.94 8.75
N CYS A 465 19.03 -30.89 8.36
CA CYS A 465 17.92 -31.21 9.27
C CYS A 465 18.00 -32.65 9.79
N GLN A 466 18.39 -33.62 8.94
CA GLN A 466 18.57 -35.03 9.34
C GLN A 466 19.81 -35.24 10.21
N ASP A 467 20.90 -34.50 9.96
CA ASP A 467 22.14 -34.51 10.75
C ASP A 467 21.98 -33.83 12.13
N THR A 468 20.95 -32.99 12.30
CA THR A 468 20.62 -32.37 13.58
C THR A 468 20.24 -33.43 14.62
N TYR A 469 20.58 -33.24 15.90
CA TYR A 469 20.15 -34.12 16.98
C TYR A 469 19.21 -33.43 17.99
N PRO A 470 18.02 -34.00 18.30
CA PRO A 470 17.35 -35.08 17.57
C PRO A 470 17.04 -34.71 16.11
N PRO A 471 16.93 -35.69 15.20
CA PRO A 471 16.73 -35.45 13.76
C PRO A 471 15.44 -34.71 13.49
N ILE A 472 15.50 -33.79 12.53
CA ILE A 472 14.36 -33.02 12.05
C ILE A 472 13.97 -33.56 10.68
N ILE A 473 12.73 -34.01 10.55
CA ILE A 473 12.18 -34.55 9.32
C ILE A 473 11.03 -33.66 8.87
N TYR A 474 11.24 -32.93 7.77
CA TYR A 474 10.23 -32.08 7.15
C TYR A 474 9.59 -32.69 5.91
N MET A 475 10.42 -33.31 5.07
CA MET A 475 9.96 -34.05 3.89
C MET A 475 9.35 -35.39 4.32
N ASN A 476 8.20 -35.74 3.73
CA ASN A 476 7.55 -37.03 3.93
C ASN A 476 7.71 -37.92 2.68
N SER A 477 7.07 -39.09 2.66
CA SER A 477 7.10 -39.99 1.50
C SER A 477 6.65 -39.30 0.22
N ILE A 478 5.55 -38.54 0.25
CA ILE A 478 5.06 -37.79 -0.92
C ILE A 478 6.08 -36.75 -1.40
N SER A 479 6.77 -36.05 -0.49
CA SER A 479 7.86 -35.14 -0.86
C SER A 479 8.97 -35.86 -1.65
N HIS A 480 9.33 -37.08 -1.23
CA HIS A 480 10.35 -37.88 -1.91
C HIS A 480 9.88 -38.44 -3.26
N GLU A 481 8.61 -38.84 -3.37
CA GLU A 481 8.00 -39.24 -4.65
C GLU A 481 8.00 -38.07 -5.66
N ILE A 482 7.71 -36.85 -5.21
CA ILE A 482 7.83 -35.65 -6.07
C ILE A 482 9.28 -35.45 -6.53
N VAL A 483 10.28 -35.66 -5.66
CA VAL A 483 11.70 -35.59 -6.05
C VAL A 483 12.02 -36.61 -7.14
N GLN A 484 11.57 -37.86 -7.00
CA GLN A 484 11.79 -38.91 -8.00
C GLN A 484 11.12 -38.55 -9.33
N LEU A 485 9.86 -38.10 -9.28
CA LEU A 485 9.10 -37.70 -10.47
C LEU A 485 9.78 -36.56 -11.22
N ILE A 486 10.19 -35.50 -10.53
CA ILE A 486 10.85 -34.36 -11.18
C ILE A 486 12.24 -34.75 -11.71
N THR A 487 12.94 -35.64 -11.04
CA THR A 487 14.23 -36.18 -11.53
C THR A 487 14.02 -36.97 -12.83
N ALA A 488 13.01 -37.83 -12.90
CA ALA A 488 12.65 -38.56 -14.11
C ALA A 488 12.12 -37.62 -15.22
N PHE A 489 11.38 -36.58 -14.85
CA PHE A 489 10.87 -35.57 -15.78
C PHE A 489 12.00 -34.81 -16.49
N ASN A 490 13.12 -34.59 -15.79
CA ASN A 490 14.33 -33.93 -16.27
C ASN A 490 15.26 -34.82 -17.11
N ASP A 491 14.79 -35.99 -17.58
CA ASP A 491 15.61 -36.90 -18.39
C ASP A 491 16.28 -36.16 -19.57
N GLN A 492 17.60 -36.32 -19.70
CA GLN A 492 18.51 -35.67 -20.67
C GLN A 492 18.59 -34.13 -20.65
N LYS A 493 17.57 -33.43 -20.12
CA LYS A 493 17.52 -31.96 -20.01
C LYS A 493 16.73 -31.54 -18.78
N ILE A 494 17.26 -30.58 -18.01
CA ILE A 494 16.56 -30.02 -16.87
C ILE A 494 15.42 -29.10 -17.35
N LYS A 495 14.19 -29.49 -17.03
CA LYS A 495 12.95 -28.77 -17.40
C LYS A 495 12.20 -28.23 -16.18
N ALA A 496 12.40 -28.82 -15.00
CA ALA A 496 11.80 -28.37 -13.76
C ALA A 496 12.79 -28.49 -12.59
N ALA A 497 12.63 -27.66 -11.57
CA ALA A 497 13.43 -27.68 -10.35
C ALA A 497 12.50 -27.80 -9.14
N TYR A 498 12.77 -28.72 -8.21
CA TYR A 498 12.06 -28.77 -6.95
C TYR A 498 12.81 -28.03 -5.84
N THR A 499 12.07 -27.51 -4.87
CA THR A 499 12.61 -27.04 -3.61
C THR A 499 11.61 -27.23 -2.48
N PHE A 500 12.12 -27.52 -1.30
CA PHE A 500 11.34 -27.75 -0.08
C PHE A 500 11.87 -26.84 1.02
N ASP A 501 10.96 -26.16 1.71
CA ASP A 501 11.28 -25.40 2.93
C ASP A 501 11.09 -26.31 4.17
N ALA A 502 10.82 -25.72 5.33
CA ALA A 502 10.56 -26.44 6.57
C ALA A 502 9.17 -27.08 6.61
N GLY A 503 8.87 -28.00 5.68
CA GLY A 503 7.63 -28.76 5.59
C GLY A 503 7.58 -29.63 4.32
N PRO A 504 6.50 -30.42 4.13
CA PRO A 504 6.44 -31.40 3.06
C PRO A 504 6.02 -30.83 1.70
N ASN A 505 5.52 -29.59 1.65
CA ASN A 505 5.08 -28.96 0.40
C ASN A 505 6.26 -28.79 -0.56
N ALA A 506 6.07 -29.23 -1.80
CA ALA A 506 7.01 -28.98 -2.87
C ALA A 506 6.71 -27.65 -3.54
N VAL A 507 7.75 -26.88 -3.82
CA VAL A 507 7.68 -25.77 -4.79
C VAL A 507 8.49 -26.17 -6.00
N LEU A 508 7.87 -26.08 -7.18
CA LEU A 508 8.46 -26.40 -8.45
C LEU A 508 8.65 -25.12 -9.25
N PHE A 509 9.85 -24.92 -9.78
CA PHE A 509 10.14 -23.91 -10.78
C PHE A 509 10.23 -24.56 -12.15
N THR A 510 9.69 -23.91 -13.17
CA THR A 510 9.72 -24.37 -14.55
C THR A 510 9.70 -23.17 -15.50
N LEU A 511 10.02 -23.38 -16.77
CA LEU A 511 9.79 -22.38 -17.81
C LEU A 511 8.40 -22.57 -18.43
N GLU A 512 7.83 -21.48 -18.95
CA GLU A 512 6.51 -21.47 -19.60
C GLU A 512 6.39 -22.54 -20.69
N GLU A 513 7.45 -22.77 -21.46
CA GLU A 513 7.49 -23.80 -22.51
C GLU A 513 7.29 -25.24 -21.99
N TYR A 514 7.66 -25.51 -20.72
CA TYR A 514 7.50 -26.81 -20.07
C TYR A 514 6.32 -26.87 -19.10
N TYR A 515 5.62 -25.75 -18.89
CA TYR A 515 4.57 -25.64 -17.88
C TYR A 515 3.43 -26.62 -18.11
N ASP A 516 2.88 -26.67 -19.34
CA ASP A 516 1.76 -27.55 -19.67
C ASP A 516 2.14 -29.04 -19.56
N GLU A 517 3.35 -29.41 -20.00
CA GLU A 517 3.86 -30.79 -19.90
C GLU A 517 4.03 -31.20 -18.43
N LEU A 518 4.58 -30.31 -17.61
CA LEU A 518 4.76 -30.54 -16.18
C LEU A 518 3.41 -30.66 -15.47
N LEU A 519 2.46 -29.76 -15.75
CA LEU A 519 1.14 -29.79 -15.12
C LEU A 519 0.35 -31.05 -15.48
N ALA A 520 0.39 -31.48 -16.75
CA ALA A 520 -0.22 -32.75 -17.18
C ALA A 520 0.41 -33.94 -16.44
N THR A 521 1.74 -33.97 -16.34
CA THR A 521 2.47 -35.00 -15.59
C THR A 521 2.03 -35.02 -14.13
N LEU A 522 1.95 -33.86 -13.47
CA LEU A 522 1.53 -33.77 -12.07
C LEU A 522 0.09 -34.23 -11.85
N LEU A 523 -0.83 -33.94 -12.78
CA LEU A 523 -2.22 -34.39 -12.69
C LEU A 523 -2.37 -35.91 -12.85
N ASN A 524 -1.51 -36.54 -13.63
CA ASN A 524 -1.49 -38.01 -13.76
C ASN A 524 -0.99 -38.69 -12.49
N TYR A 525 0.06 -38.16 -11.89
CA TYR A 525 0.69 -38.73 -10.70
C TYR A 525 0.02 -38.33 -9.40
N PHE A 526 -0.62 -37.17 -9.35
CA PHE A 526 -1.32 -36.65 -8.19
C PHE A 526 -2.72 -36.17 -8.61
N PRO A 527 -3.62 -37.10 -8.97
CA PRO A 527 -4.97 -36.74 -9.38
C PRO A 527 -5.78 -36.20 -8.18
N PRO A 528 -6.69 -35.23 -8.41
CA PRO A 528 -7.58 -34.73 -7.37
C PRO A 528 -8.51 -35.83 -6.87
N THR A 529 -8.90 -35.76 -5.59
CA THR A 529 -9.86 -36.71 -5.00
C THR A 529 -11.27 -36.57 -5.61
N ASN A 530 -11.63 -35.36 -6.07
CA ASN A 530 -12.90 -35.06 -6.71
C ASN A 530 -12.66 -34.53 -8.14
N SER A 531 -13.61 -34.71 -9.04
CA SER A 531 -13.53 -34.25 -10.44
C SER A 531 -13.55 -32.72 -10.64
N ASN A 532 -13.60 -31.93 -9.55
CA ASN A 532 -13.57 -30.48 -9.63
C ASN A 532 -12.12 -29.96 -9.70
N LEU A 533 -11.62 -29.80 -10.92
CA LEU A 533 -10.28 -29.30 -11.21
C LEU A 533 -10.08 -27.83 -10.76
N GLU A 534 -11.14 -27.01 -10.74
CA GLU A 534 -11.06 -25.57 -10.45
C GLU A 534 -10.68 -25.28 -8.99
N ASN A 535 -11.09 -26.15 -8.07
CA ASN A 535 -10.67 -26.05 -6.67
C ASN A 535 -9.29 -26.67 -6.41
N TYR A 536 -8.84 -27.54 -7.32
CA TYR A 536 -7.56 -28.23 -7.20
C TYR A 536 -6.40 -27.44 -7.77
N ILE A 537 -6.62 -26.65 -8.83
CA ILE A 537 -5.62 -25.77 -9.45
C ILE A 537 -6.25 -24.39 -9.66
N ASN A 538 -5.60 -23.32 -9.22
CA ASN A 538 -6.02 -21.96 -9.56
C ASN A 538 -5.76 -21.66 -11.05
N HIS A 539 -6.58 -20.78 -11.64
CA HIS A 539 -6.49 -20.35 -13.05
C HIS A 539 -6.75 -21.45 -14.10
N THR A 540 -7.53 -22.47 -13.76
CA THR A 540 -7.89 -23.63 -14.59
C THR A 540 -8.36 -23.29 -16.02
N SER A 541 -9.11 -22.22 -16.20
CA SER A 541 -9.66 -21.81 -17.51
C SER A 541 -8.61 -21.48 -18.58
N SER A 542 -7.35 -21.25 -18.18
CA SER A 542 -6.26 -20.88 -19.09
C SER A 542 -5.51 -22.09 -19.67
N TYR A 543 -5.61 -23.28 -19.04
CA TYR A 543 -4.66 -24.38 -19.29
C TYR A 543 -5.31 -25.73 -19.63
N ILE A 544 -6.59 -25.94 -19.31
CA ILE A 544 -7.25 -27.26 -19.49
C ILE A 544 -7.26 -27.73 -20.96
N HIS A 545 -7.43 -26.83 -21.93
CA HIS A 545 -7.51 -27.21 -23.34
C HIS A 545 -6.20 -27.80 -23.91
N ASN A 546 -5.06 -27.61 -23.24
CA ASN A 546 -3.73 -28.03 -23.72
C ASN A 546 -3.20 -29.31 -23.06
N LEU A 547 -3.93 -29.86 -22.08
CA LEU A 547 -3.45 -31.00 -21.27
C LEU A 547 -3.76 -32.37 -21.90
N THR A 548 -4.70 -32.43 -22.86
CA THR A 548 -5.07 -33.69 -23.53
C THR A 548 -3.94 -34.24 -24.39
N GLY A 549 -3.49 -35.47 -24.09
CA GLY A 549 -2.51 -36.22 -24.90
C GLY A 549 -1.03 -35.99 -24.56
N LYS A 550 -0.70 -35.29 -23.47
CA LYS A 550 0.69 -35.09 -22.97
C LYS A 550 1.07 -36.02 -21.81
N GLU A 551 0.42 -37.17 -21.71
CA GLU A 551 0.59 -38.10 -20.60
C GLU A 551 1.93 -38.83 -20.71
N LYS A 552 2.89 -38.46 -19.85
CA LYS A 552 4.16 -39.17 -19.73
C LYS A 552 4.16 -40.00 -18.45
N MET A 553 4.29 -41.32 -18.62
CA MET A 553 4.48 -42.27 -17.53
C MET A 553 5.96 -42.61 -17.44
N PHE A 554 6.50 -42.59 -16.23
CA PHE A 554 7.85 -42.96 -15.88
C PHE A 554 7.83 -44.31 -15.16
N ASP A 555 8.65 -45.23 -15.63
CA ASP A 555 8.75 -46.57 -15.05
C ASP A 555 9.18 -46.50 -13.57
N GLY A 556 8.49 -47.27 -12.73
CA GLY A 556 8.80 -47.38 -11.31
C GLY A 556 8.19 -46.32 -10.40
N ILE A 557 7.54 -45.28 -10.93
CA ILE A 557 6.84 -44.27 -10.12
C ILE A 557 5.33 -44.54 -10.18
N GLN A 558 4.65 -44.55 -9.04
CA GLN A 558 3.22 -44.85 -8.96
C GLN A 558 2.37 -43.59 -8.73
N PRO A 559 1.15 -43.50 -9.30
CA PRO A 559 0.23 -42.42 -8.97
C PRO A 559 -0.27 -42.48 -7.51
N HIS A 560 -0.41 -41.31 -6.89
CA HIS A 560 -0.88 -41.14 -5.52
C HIS A 560 -2.12 -40.24 -5.47
N SER A 561 -3.30 -40.86 -5.55
CA SER A 561 -4.57 -40.15 -5.36
C SER A 561 -4.69 -39.56 -3.95
N SER A 562 -5.23 -38.35 -3.84
CA SER A 562 -5.43 -37.63 -2.56
C SER A 562 -4.16 -37.25 -1.78
N ALA A 563 -2.98 -37.37 -2.39
CA ALA A 563 -1.73 -36.98 -1.74
C ALA A 563 -1.56 -35.46 -1.61
N LEU A 564 -2.16 -34.70 -2.55
CA LEU A 564 -2.16 -33.24 -2.52
C LEU A 564 -3.55 -32.71 -2.17
N ILE A 565 -3.59 -31.61 -1.42
CA ILE A 565 -4.80 -30.83 -1.17
C ILE A 565 -5.14 -29.99 -2.41
N LYS A 566 -4.12 -29.34 -2.98
CA LYS A 566 -4.23 -28.51 -4.20
C LYS A 566 -2.85 -28.19 -4.77
N ILE A 567 -2.85 -27.68 -6.00
CA ILE A 567 -1.71 -27.08 -6.69
C ILE A 567 -1.97 -25.58 -6.83
N ILE A 568 -0.98 -24.76 -6.47
CA ILE A 568 -1.04 -23.31 -6.67
C ILE A 568 -0.08 -22.95 -7.80
N SER A 569 -0.60 -22.52 -8.94
CA SER A 569 0.15 -21.92 -10.03
C SER A 569 0.33 -20.43 -9.82
N THR A 570 1.57 -19.95 -9.99
CA THR A 570 1.95 -18.55 -9.87
C THR A 570 3.24 -18.28 -10.67
N LYS A 571 3.79 -17.09 -10.50
CA LYS A 571 4.98 -16.59 -11.19
C LYS A 571 5.75 -15.60 -10.30
N PRO A 572 6.96 -15.17 -10.69
CA PRO A 572 7.62 -14.05 -10.04
C PRO A 572 6.72 -12.81 -9.99
N GLY A 573 6.73 -12.09 -8.86
CA GLY A 573 5.83 -10.98 -8.61
C GLY A 573 6.48 -9.77 -7.93
N PRO A 574 5.73 -8.66 -7.81
CA PRO A 574 6.22 -7.42 -7.21
C PRO A 574 6.41 -7.56 -5.70
N GLY A 575 7.19 -6.67 -5.10
CA GLY A 575 7.42 -6.63 -3.65
C GLY A 575 6.25 -6.03 -2.85
N ALA A 576 6.47 -5.88 -1.54
CA ALA A 576 5.51 -5.25 -0.65
C ALA A 576 5.20 -3.79 -1.06
N HIS A 577 3.92 -3.48 -1.25
CA HIS A 577 3.46 -2.19 -1.75
C HIS A 577 2.23 -1.69 -0.98
N LEU A 578 2.07 -0.36 -0.96
CA LEU A 578 0.91 0.28 -0.33
C LEU A 578 -0.32 0.10 -1.23
N VAL A 579 -1.48 -0.04 -0.61
CA VAL A 579 -2.77 -0.08 -1.31
C VAL A 579 -3.68 1.02 -0.79
N SER A 580 -4.48 1.61 -1.68
CA SER A 580 -5.55 2.53 -1.28
C SER A 580 -6.62 1.75 -0.51
N ASN A 581 -7.09 2.33 0.59
CA ASN A 581 -8.23 1.80 1.34
C ASN A 581 -9.51 1.88 0.53
#